data_AF-H7EK42-F1
#
_entry.id   AF-H7EK42-F1
#
_cell.length_a   1.000
_cell.length_b   1.000
_cell.length_c   1.000
_cell.angle_alpha   90.00
_cell.angle_beta   90.00
_cell.angle_gamma   90.00
#
_symmetry.space_group_name_H-M   'P 1'
#
loop_
_entity.id
_entity.type
_entity.pdbx_description
1 polymer ?
#
loop_
_entity_poly.entity_id
_entity_poly.type
_entity_poly.pdbx_seq_one_letter_code
_entity_poly.pdbx_strand_id
1 'polypeptide(L)'
;MRGISALALAFLLAAAAFSEELVVYRPQNSADINAVRCWIRVEDMDGNDVTYKNARAAFAYMDRPDVLSWYRRSFYLEGGMACHLYLDPGTYRISVYTPKSHVECFPLPERLRTDWDSDSFVYDSGIIENSVDKDDANLLRVIFVSPVADENWFYKPRWHVDYRAPSYLRNRDPQFTKPYR
;
A
#
# COMPACT_ATOMS: atom_id res chain seq x y z
N MET A 1 -2.86 -17.89 18.39
CA MET A 1 -3.41 -16.81 17.56
C MET A 1 -3.17 -15.49 18.27
N ARG A 2 -2.23 -14.67 17.81
CA ARG A 2 -2.08 -13.30 18.31
C ARG A 2 -2.85 -12.43 17.32
N GLY A 3 -4.03 -11.98 17.72
CA GLY A 3 -4.79 -11.01 16.96
C GLY A 3 -3.98 -9.72 16.85
N ILE A 4 -4.10 -9.05 15.70
CA ILE A 4 -3.66 -7.66 15.58
C ILE A 4 -4.39 -6.90 16.68
N SER A 5 -3.66 -6.31 17.63
CA SER A 5 -4.26 -5.69 18.80
C SER A 5 -5.09 -4.48 18.37
N ALA A 6 -6.14 -4.15 19.13
CA ALA A 6 -6.92 -2.91 18.95
C ALA A 6 -6.03 -1.64 18.92
N LEU A 7 -4.78 -1.74 19.38
CA LEU A 7 -3.75 -0.71 19.33
C LEU A 7 -3.25 -0.43 17.89
N ALA A 8 -3.16 -1.44 17.03
CA ALA A 8 -2.76 -1.25 15.63
C ALA A 8 -3.85 -0.52 14.81
N LEU A 9 -5.12 -0.72 15.19
CA LEU A 9 -6.25 0.02 14.62
C LEU A 9 -6.27 1.48 15.11
N ALA A 10 -5.95 1.71 16.39
CA ALA A 10 -5.79 3.07 16.93
C ALA A 10 -4.60 3.81 16.30
N PHE A 11 -3.56 3.11 15.86
CA PHE A 11 -2.40 3.71 15.19
C PHE A 11 -2.66 4.06 13.72
N LEU A 12 -3.42 3.24 12.99
CA LEU A 12 -3.96 3.63 11.68
C LEU A 12 -4.83 4.90 11.76
N LEU A 13 -5.45 5.14 12.91
CA LEU A 13 -6.27 6.34 13.18
C LEU A 13 -5.44 7.53 13.73
N ALA A 14 -4.29 7.30 14.37
CA ALA A 14 -3.43 8.33 14.97
C ALA A 14 -2.54 9.08 13.97
N ALA A 15 -2.55 8.69 12.69
CA ALA A 15 -1.93 9.41 11.57
C ALA A 15 -2.49 10.83 11.32
N ALA A 16 -3.53 11.24 12.04
CA ALA A 16 -4.28 12.49 11.84
C ALA A 16 -3.55 13.80 12.19
N ALA A 17 -2.23 13.79 12.41
CA ALA A 17 -1.44 14.99 12.74
C ALA A 17 -0.67 15.60 11.54
N PHE A 18 -0.68 14.94 10.39
CA PHE A 18 -0.18 15.49 9.13
C PHE A 18 -1.36 15.66 8.17
N SER A 19 -1.46 16.79 7.46
CA SER A 19 -2.36 16.85 6.32
C SER A 19 -1.88 15.83 5.26
N GLU A 20 -2.82 15.15 4.60
CA GLU A 20 -2.57 14.48 3.31
C GLU A 20 -1.76 13.16 3.35
N GLU A 21 -1.99 12.31 4.34
CA GLU A 21 -1.36 10.99 4.41
C GLU A 21 -2.21 9.90 3.69
N LEU A 22 -1.63 9.26 2.67
CA LEU A 22 -2.15 8.00 2.11
C LEU A 22 -1.33 6.81 2.64
N VAL A 23 -2.01 5.86 3.27
CA VAL A 23 -1.42 4.59 3.68
C VAL A 23 -1.50 3.58 2.54
N VAL A 24 -0.36 3.16 2.02
CA VAL A 24 -0.24 2.02 1.12
C VAL A 24 0.10 0.79 1.95
N TYR A 25 -0.86 -0.10 2.13
CA TYR A 25 -0.69 -1.30 2.94
C TYR A 25 -0.51 -2.54 2.06
N ARG A 26 0.59 -3.28 2.27
CA ARG A 26 0.79 -4.59 1.68
C ARG A 26 0.55 -5.66 2.74
N PRO A 27 -0.59 -6.37 2.71
CA PRO A 27 -0.87 -7.33 3.75
C PRO A 27 0.04 -8.54 3.71
N GLN A 28 0.27 -9.12 4.88
CA GLN A 28 1.02 -10.36 4.99
C GLN A 28 0.29 -11.48 4.24
N ASN A 29 1.06 -12.22 3.45
CA ASN A 29 0.64 -13.38 2.69
C ASN A 29 1.45 -14.61 3.11
N SER A 30 1.54 -15.64 2.28
CA SER A 30 2.25 -16.89 2.57
C SER A 30 3.68 -16.92 1.99
N ALA A 31 4.57 -17.57 2.75
CA ALA A 31 5.89 -18.02 2.30
C ALA A 31 6.73 -16.91 1.60
N ASP A 32 7.45 -17.28 0.54
CA ASP A 32 8.43 -16.45 -0.16
C ASP A 32 7.80 -15.24 -0.85
N ILE A 33 6.49 -15.26 -1.11
CA ILE A 33 5.79 -14.11 -1.67
C ILE A 33 5.90 -12.89 -0.76
N ASN A 34 5.93 -13.05 0.56
CA ASN A 34 6.12 -11.91 1.46
C ASN A 34 7.44 -11.17 1.21
N ALA A 35 8.48 -11.88 0.80
CA ALA A 35 9.80 -11.30 0.55
C ALA A 35 9.85 -10.51 -0.78
N VAL A 36 8.96 -10.80 -1.72
CA VAL A 36 8.90 -10.08 -3.01
C VAL A 36 8.57 -8.62 -2.76
N ARG A 37 9.54 -7.74 -3.01
CA ARG A 37 9.40 -6.31 -2.79
C ARG A 37 8.46 -5.70 -3.81
N CYS A 38 7.54 -4.89 -3.32
CA CYS A 38 6.56 -4.17 -4.11
C CYS A 38 6.94 -2.68 -4.09
N TRP A 39 7.61 -2.18 -5.13
CA TRP A 39 8.00 -0.78 -5.22
C TRP A 39 6.80 0.10 -5.53
N ILE A 40 6.73 1.26 -4.89
CA ILE A 40 5.71 2.28 -5.11
C ILE A 40 6.24 3.24 -6.17
N ARG A 41 5.38 3.58 -7.13
CA ARG A 41 5.60 4.64 -8.11
C ARG A 41 4.50 5.69 -7.96
N VAL A 42 4.89 6.94 -7.96
CA VAL A 42 4.00 8.10 -7.97
C VAL A 42 4.27 8.89 -9.23
N GLU A 43 3.24 9.05 -10.05
CA GLU A 43 3.28 9.84 -11.27
C GLU A 43 2.34 11.04 -11.13
N ASP A 44 2.75 12.19 -11.65
CA ASP A 44 1.81 13.30 -11.86
C ASP A 44 0.83 12.99 -13.00
N MET A 45 -0.16 13.86 -13.22
CA MET A 45 -1.15 13.66 -14.27
C MET A 45 -0.59 13.76 -15.69
N ASP A 46 0.57 14.41 -15.86
CA ASP A 46 1.31 14.50 -17.12
C ASP A 46 2.15 13.24 -17.39
N GLY A 47 2.27 12.33 -16.42
CA GLY A 47 2.99 11.07 -16.54
C GLY A 47 4.46 11.13 -16.16
N ASN A 48 4.91 12.19 -15.47
CA ASN A 48 6.27 12.25 -14.94
C ASN A 48 6.36 11.46 -13.63
N ASP A 49 7.42 10.66 -13.46
CA ASP A 49 7.72 10.01 -12.19
C ASP A 49 8.20 11.06 -11.17
N VAL A 50 7.40 11.25 -10.13
CA VAL A 50 7.64 12.21 -9.04
C VAL A 50 7.85 11.51 -7.69
N THR A 51 8.06 10.19 -7.69
CA THR A 51 8.15 9.32 -6.49
C THR A 51 9.11 9.86 -5.43
N TYR A 52 10.25 10.42 -5.82
CA TYR A 52 11.25 10.94 -4.89
C TYR A 52 11.35 12.48 -4.89
N LYS A 53 10.47 13.15 -5.64
CA LYS A 53 10.48 14.61 -5.79
C LYS A 53 9.34 15.26 -4.98
N ASN A 54 8.13 14.73 -5.12
CA ASN A 54 6.91 15.28 -4.53
C ASN A 54 6.31 14.36 -3.46
N ALA A 55 6.99 13.26 -3.12
CA ALA A 55 6.53 12.30 -2.14
C ALA A 55 7.60 12.00 -1.09
N ARG A 56 7.15 11.84 0.15
CA ARG A 56 7.95 11.36 1.29
C ARG A 56 7.26 10.13 1.86
N ALA A 57 8.04 9.19 2.38
CA ALA A 57 7.49 7.94 2.92
C ALA A 57 8.03 7.64 4.33
N ALA A 58 7.13 7.18 5.20
CA ALA A 58 7.48 6.49 6.43
C ALA A 58 6.95 5.05 6.37
N PHE A 59 7.66 4.11 6.98
CA PHE A 59 7.32 2.69 6.90
C PHE A 59 7.09 2.12 8.29
N ALA A 60 6.06 1.28 8.42
CA ALA A 60 5.78 0.50 9.61
C ALA A 60 5.61 -0.98 9.23
N TYR A 61 5.97 -1.88 10.13
CA TYR A 61 5.45 -3.25 10.08
C TYR A 61 4.18 -3.30 10.92
N MET A 62 3.14 -3.99 10.42
CA MET A 62 1.85 -4.05 11.12
C MET A 62 1.88 -4.84 12.44
N ASP A 63 2.94 -5.62 12.67
CA ASP A 63 3.18 -6.28 13.96
C ASP A 63 3.82 -5.35 15.01
N ARG A 64 4.39 -4.21 14.56
CA ARG A 64 5.06 -3.17 15.35
C ARG A 64 4.72 -1.77 14.77
N PRO A 65 3.43 -1.38 14.77
CA PRO A 65 2.96 -0.18 14.09
C PRO A 65 3.45 1.12 14.73
N ASP A 66 3.92 1.06 15.97
CA ASP A 66 4.49 2.16 16.75
C ASP A 66 5.93 2.53 16.34
N VAL A 67 6.57 1.70 15.53
CA VAL A 67 7.95 1.91 15.06
C VAL A 67 7.93 2.40 13.61
N LEU A 68 7.95 3.72 13.43
CA LEU A 68 8.06 4.34 12.10
C LEU A 68 9.52 4.47 11.65
N SER A 69 9.81 3.99 10.45
CA SER A 69 11.09 4.15 9.77
C SER A 69 10.97 5.18 8.65
N TRP A 70 11.57 6.35 8.83
CA TRP A 70 11.50 7.47 7.89
C TRP A 70 12.57 7.45 6.79
N TYR A 71 13.60 6.60 6.92
CA TYR A 71 14.73 6.60 5.99
C TYR A 71 14.78 5.30 5.18
N ARG A 72 14.19 5.34 3.97
CA ARG A 72 14.48 4.39 2.90
C ARG A 72 14.73 5.13 1.60
N ARG A 73 15.88 4.85 0.96
CA ARG A 73 16.25 5.39 -0.37
C ARG A 73 15.32 4.93 -1.49
N SER A 74 14.49 3.93 -1.23
CA SER A 74 13.55 3.37 -2.20
C SER A 74 12.23 3.08 -1.51
N PHE A 75 11.12 3.44 -2.16
CA PHE A 75 9.80 3.21 -1.60
C PHE A 75 9.33 1.82 -2.02
N TYR A 76 9.43 0.84 -1.12
CA TYR A 76 8.92 -0.51 -1.37
C TYR A 76 8.31 -1.13 -0.11
N LEU A 77 7.44 -2.10 -0.33
CA LEU A 77 6.75 -2.85 0.71
C LEU A 77 7.05 -4.35 0.65
N GLU A 78 7.30 -4.94 1.81
CA GLU A 78 7.27 -6.38 2.05
C GLU A 78 5.93 -6.80 2.66
N GLY A 79 5.68 -8.11 2.77
CA GLY A 79 4.41 -8.62 3.29
C GLY A 79 4.24 -8.24 4.76
N GLY A 80 3.14 -7.56 5.08
CA GLY A 80 2.85 -7.05 6.42
C GLY A 80 3.41 -5.65 6.70
N MET A 81 3.89 -4.94 5.68
CA MET A 81 4.34 -3.55 5.80
C MET A 81 3.28 -2.56 5.33
N ALA A 82 3.25 -1.39 5.97
CA ALA A 82 2.54 -0.21 5.51
C ALA A 82 3.53 0.92 5.18
N CYS A 83 3.23 1.68 4.15
CA CYS A 83 3.93 2.91 3.76
C CYS A 83 2.96 4.06 3.95
N HIS A 84 3.32 4.99 4.81
CA HIS A 84 2.66 6.26 5.01
C HIS A 84 3.26 7.23 3.99
N LEU A 85 2.51 7.48 2.93
CA LEU A 85 2.92 8.33 1.81
C LEU A 85 2.39 9.74 2.03
N TYR A 86 3.31 10.69 2.16
CA TYR A 86 3.05 12.11 2.30
C TYR A 86 3.31 12.78 0.96
N LEU A 87 2.30 13.39 0.38
CA LEU A 87 2.36 14.01 -0.94
C LEU A 87 2.20 15.52 -0.83
N ASP A 88 2.85 16.27 -1.71
CA ASP A 88 2.48 17.68 -1.91
C ASP A 88 1.05 17.77 -2.49
N PRO A 89 0.29 18.86 -2.28
CA PRO A 89 -1.07 19.00 -2.79
C PRO A 89 -1.15 18.82 -4.32
N GLY A 90 -2.06 17.96 -4.79
CA GLY A 90 -2.28 17.70 -6.21
C GLY A 90 -2.97 16.36 -6.48
N THR A 91 -3.14 16.03 -7.76
CA THR A 91 -3.66 14.73 -8.19
C THR A 91 -2.54 13.88 -8.76
N TYR A 92 -2.48 12.61 -8.33
CA TYR A 92 -1.41 11.68 -8.67
C TYR A 92 -1.97 10.34 -9.13
N ARG A 93 -1.19 9.63 -9.95
CA ARG A 93 -1.36 8.20 -10.22
C ARG A 93 -0.38 7.41 -9.36
N ILE A 94 -0.91 6.51 -8.57
CA ILE A 94 -0.13 5.64 -7.67
C ILE A 94 -0.20 4.23 -8.23
N SER A 95 0.95 3.67 -8.57
CA SER A 95 1.07 2.29 -9.03
C SER A 95 2.17 1.58 -8.25
N VAL A 96 2.24 0.28 -8.42
CA VAL A 96 3.32 -0.52 -7.86
C VAL A 96 3.93 -1.44 -8.90
N TYR A 97 5.20 -1.78 -8.68
CA TYR A 97 5.93 -2.64 -9.58
C TYR A 97 7.01 -3.45 -8.88
N THR A 98 7.45 -4.52 -9.53
CA THR A 98 8.59 -5.35 -9.15
C THR A 98 9.34 -5.71 -10.42
N PRO A 99 10.52 -5.13 -10.67
CA PRO A 99 11.32 -5.48 -11.84
C PRO A 99 11.77 -6.94 -11.80
N LYS A 100 11.86 -7.58 -12.96
CA LYS A 100 12.32 -8.96 -13.14
C LYS A 100 13.64 -9.23 -12.41
N SER A 101 14.60 -8.31 -12.55
CA SER A 101 15.92 -8.41 -11.90
C SER A 101 15.84 -8.53 -10.37
N HIS A 102 14.75 -8.05 -9.76
CA HIS A 102 14.50 -8.19 -8.35
C HIS A 102 13.64 -9.41 -8.01
N VAL A 103 12.71 -9.82 -8.88
CA VAL A 103 11.95 -11.07 -8.69
C VAL A 103 12.86 -12.29 -8.72
N GLU A 104 13.87 -12.29 -9.60
CA GLU A 104 14.84 -13.38 -9.76
C GLU A 104 15.71 -13.62 -8.52
N CYS A 105 15.76 -12.66 -7.59
CA CYS A 105 16.45 -12.82 -6.31
C CYS A 105 15.68 -13.72 -5.31
N PHE A 106 14.46 -14.14 -5.63
CA PHE A 106 13.61 -14.94 -4.75
C PHE A 106 13.39 -16.36 -5.31
N PRO A 107 13.18 -17.37 -4.45
CA PRO A 107 13.00 -18.77 -4.86
C PRO A 107 11.59 -19.03 -5.43
N LEU A 108 11.19 -18.27 -6.44
CA LEU A 108 9.88 -18.39 -7.08
C LEU A 108 9.92 -19.33 -8.30
N PRO A 109 8.79 -19.97 -8.66
CA PRO A 109 8.63 -20.67 -9.93
C PRO A 109 9.01 -19.79 -11.13
N GLU A 110 9.61 -20.39 -12.16
CA GLU A 110 10.09 -19.68 -13.35
C GLU A 110 9.01 -18.82 -14.02
N ARG A 111 7.77 -19.33 -14.09
CA ARG A 111 6.60 -18.58 -14.63
C ARG A 111 6.31 -17.25 -13.93
N LEU A 112 6.86 -17.02 -12.75
CA LEU A 112 6.73 -15.79 -11.98
C LEU A 112 7.92 -14.84 -12.14
N ARG A 113 9.03 -15.28 -12.75
CA ARG A 113 10.29 -14.50 -12.87
C ARG A 113 10.27 -13.55 -14.06
N THR A 114 9.33 -12.63 -14.04
CA THR A 114 9.15 -11.54 -15.01
C THR A 114 8.86 -10.24 -14.26
N ASP A 115 8.72 -9.12 -14.95
CA ASP A 115 8.23 -7.88 -14.35
C ASP A 115 6.81 -8.06 -13.82
N TRP A 116 6.54 -7.52 -12.63
CA TRP A 116 5.19 -7.45 -12.08
C TRP A 116 4.80 -5.99 -12.00
N ASP A 117 3.67 -5.64 -12.60
CA ASP A 117 3.11 -4.29 -12.53
C ASP A 117 1.68 -4.34 -11.98
N SER A 118 1.20 -3.20 -11.51
CA SER A 118 -0.22 -2.99 -11.19
C SER A 118 -0.90 -2.07 -12.19
N ASP A 119 -2.22 -2.00 -12.09
CA ASP A 119 -2.95 -0.83 -12.58
C ASP A 119 -2.64 0.40 -11.68
N SER A 120 -2.96 1.59 -12.16
CA SER A 120 -2.78 2.82 -11.39
C SER A 120 -4.03 3.20 -10.61
N PHE A 121 -3.84 3.66 -9.38
CA PHE A 121 -4.85 4.24 -8.53
C PHE A 121 -4.74 5.77 -8.56
N VAL A 122 -5.82 6.47 -8.91
CA VAL A 122 -5.83 7.94 -8.92
C VAL A 122 -6.14 8.45 -7.52
N TYR A 123 -5.25 9.28 -6.98
CA TYR A 123 -5.36 9.86 -5.64
C TYR A 123 -5.29 11.38 -5.74
N ASP A 124 -6.24 12.06 -5.11
CA ASP A 124 -6.26 13.51 -4.98
C ASP A 124 -5.88 13.87 -3.54
N SER A 125 -4.71 14.48 -3.37
CA SER A 125 -4.24 15.01 -2.08
C SER A 125 -4.76 16.42 -1.80
N GLY A 126 -5.48 17.05 -2.75
CA GLY A 126 -6.03 18.39 -2.58
C GLY A 126 -7.01 18.50 -1.42
N ILE A 127 -6.75 19.46 -0.52
CA ILE A 127 -7.59 19.80 0.63
C ILE A 127 -9.02 20.12 0.19
N ILE A 128 -10.03 19.50 0.82
CA ILE A 128 -11.42 20.01 0.79
C ILE A 128 -11.48 21.22 1.72
N GLU A 129 -11.01 22.39 1.28
CA GLU A 129 -10.92 23.61 2.11
C GLU A 129 -12.27 24.11 2.64
N ASN A 130 -13.39 23.55 2.15
CA ASN A 130 -14.75 23.96 2.49
C ASN A 130 -15.61 22.86 3.14
N SER A 131 -15.06 21.75 3.65
CA SER A 131 -15.88 20.81 4.43
C SER A 131 -16.16 21.40 5.82
N VAL A 132 -17.38 21.88 6.02
CA VAL A 132 -17.90 22.41 7.29
C VAL A 132 -17.78 21.38 8.43
N ASP A 133 -17.71 20.10 8.08
CA ASP A 133 -17.51 18.99 9.00
C ASP A 133 -16.14 18.35 8.74
N LYS A 134 -15.17 18.59 9.63
CA LYS A 134 -13.84 17.93 9.62
C LYS A 134 -13.93 16.39 9.76
N ASP A 135 -15.08 15.89 10.22
CA ASP A 135 -15.34 14.46 10.41
C ASP A 135 -15.97 13.79 9.17
N ASP A 136 -16.35 14.54 8.14
CA ASP A 136 -17.08 14.05 6.95
C ASP A 136 -16.26 14.09 5.65
N ALA A 137 -14.98 14.48 5.75
CA ALA A 137 -14.04 14.36 4.65
C ALA A 137 -13.68 12.88 4.47
N ASN A 138 -14.47 12.22 3.61
CA ASN A 138 -14.39 10.88 3.01
C ASN A 138 -13.05 10.64 2.27
N LEU A 139 -11.93 11.04 2.88
CA LEU A 139 -10.59 11.00 2.35
C LEU A 139 -10.13 9.56 2.46
N LEU A 140 -10.15 8.84 1.35
CA LEU A 140 -9.56 7.51 1.30
C LEU A 140 -8.14 7.54 1.88
N ARG A 141 -7.98 6.97 3.07
CA ARG A 141 -6.69 6.99 3.79
C ARG A 141 -5.87 5.75 3.52
N VAL A 142 -6.46 4.69 2.96
CA VAL A 142 -5.78 3.41 2.78
C VAL A 142 -6.06 2.82 1.40
N ILE A 143 -4.98 2.46 0.70
CA ILE A 143 -5.02 1.50 -0.40
C ILE A 143 -4.29 0.23 -0.02
N PHE A 144 -4.81 -0.88 -0.50
CA PHE A 144 -4.25 -2.20 -0.33
C PHE A 144 -3.53 -2.61 -1.59
N VAL A 145 -2.37 -3.23 -1.39
CA VAL A 145 -1.58 -3.80 -2.47
C VAL A 145 -1.39 -5.28 -2.21
N SER A 146 -1.70 -6.11 -3.19
CA SER A 146 -1.62 -7.57 -3.03
C SER A 146 -1.22 -8.25 -4.34
N PRO A 147 -0.51 -9.39 -4.27
CA PRO A 147 -0.23 -10.16 -5.47
C PRO A 147 -1.53 -10.75 -6.01
N VAL A 148 -1.69 -10.79 -7.33
CA VAL A 148 -2.84 -11.43 -7.97
C VAL A 148 -2.66 -12.96 -7.90
N ALA A 149 -3.71 -13.68 -7.53
CA ALA A 149 -3.78 -15.13 -7.62
C ALA A 149 -5.01 -15.56 -8.42
N ASP A 150 -4.96 -16.75 -9.02
CA ASP A 150 -6.15 -17.39 -9.58
C ASP A 150 -7.04 -18.04 -8.52
N GLU A 151 -8.13 -18.66 -8.95
CA GLU A 151 -9.10 -19.35 -8.10
C GLU A 151 -8.51 -20.51 -7.29
N ASN A 152 -7.39 -21.07 -7.75
CA ASN A 152 -6.66 -22.15 -7.10
C ASN A 152 -5.52 -21.64 -6.22
N TRP A 153 -5.46 -20.33 -5.96
CA TRP A 153 -4.43 -19.67 -5.15
C TRP A 153 -3.03 -19.71 -5.74
N PHE A 154 -2.89 -19.95 -7.05
CA PHE A 154 -1.62 -19.80 -7.73
C PHE A 154 -1.41 -18.33 -8.11
N TYR A 155 -0.31 -17.75 -7.61
CA TYR A 155 0.06 -16.38 -7.94
C TYR A 155 0.29 -16.19 -9.44
N LYS A 156 0.05 -14.96 -9.90
CA LYS A 156 0.37 -14.44 -11.23
C LYS A 156 1.40 -13.33 -11.07
N PRO A 157 2.22 -13.04 -12.09
CA PRO A 157 3.23 -11.98 -12.03
C PRO A 157 2.59 -10.59 -12.19
N ARG A 158 1.73 -10.20 -11.25
CA ARG A 158 0.95 -8.97 -11.29
C ARG A 158 0.58 -8.53 -9.87
N TRP A 159 0.57 -7.23 -9.65
CA TRP A 159 0.04 -6.61 -8.45
C TRP A 159 -1.38 -6.11 -8.67
N HIS A 160 -2.17 -6.13 -7.59
CA HIS A 160 -3.48 -5.51 -7.52
C HIS A 160 -3.44 -4.39 -6.50
N VAL A 161 -3.95 -3.22 -6.88
CA VAL A 161 -4.10 -2.04 -6.02
C VAL A 161 -5.58 -1.71 -5.90
N ASP A 162 -6.08 -1.57 -4.69
CA ASP A 162 -7.50 -1.29 -4.45
C ASP A 162 -7.71 -0.61 -3.09
N TYR A 163 -8.77 0.19 -2.97
CA TYR A 163 -9.21 0.71 -1.68
C TYR A 163 -9.89 -0.35 -0.82
N ARG A 164 -10.27 -1.49 -1.41
CA ARG A 164 -10.81 -2.66 -0.71
C ARG A 164 -9.69 -3.64 -0.40
N ALA A 165 -9.64 -4.11 0.83
CA ALA A 165 -8.73 -5.20 1.22
C ALA A 165 -8.94 -6.44 0.33
N PRO A 166 -7.90 -7.21 0.00
CA PRO A 166 -8.03 -8.36 -0.89
C PRO A 166 -8.92 -9.47 -0.29
N SER A 167 -9.58 -10.25 -1.14
CA SER A 167 -10.61 -11.23 -0.73
C SER A 167 -10.13 -12.21 0.33
N TYR A 168 -8.90 -12.73 0.20
CA TYR A 168 -8.30 -13.65 1.16
C TYR A 168 -8.22 -13.09 2.58
N LEU A 169 -8.08 -11.77 2.68
CA LEU A 169 -7.93 -11.08 3.93
C LEU A 169 -9.30 -10.76 4.53
N ARG A 170 -10.25 -10.33 3.69
CA ARG A 170 -11.66 -10.16 4.07
C ARG A 170 -12.31 -11.45 4.59
N ASN A 171 -11.95 -12.58 3.99
CA ASN A 171 -12.47 -13.90 4.38
C ASN A 171 -11.88 -14.39 5.71
N ARG A 172 -10.66 -13.94 6.05
CA ARG A 172 -9.96 -14.36 7.26
C ARG A 172 -10.31 -13.49 8.46
N ASP A 173 -10.59 -12.22 8.23
CA ASP A 173 -10.85 -11.26 9.29
C ASP A 173 -11.97 -10.28 8.86
N PRO A 174 -13.15 -10.36 9.50
CA PRO A 174 -14.31 -9.54 9.19
C PRO A 174 -14.03 -8.02 9.26
N GLN A 175 -13.00 -7.59 10.00
CA GLN A 175 -12.70 -6.16 10.14
C GLN A 175 -12.29 -5.51 8.81
N PHE A 176 -11.81 -6.30 7.84
CA PHE A 176 -11.39 -5.83 6.53
C PHE A 176 -12.51 -5.86 5.47
N THR A 177 -13.73 -6.19 5.87
CA THR A 177 -14.90 -6.20 4.96
C THR A 177 -15.45 -4.81 4.66
N LYS A 178 -15.11 -3.80 5.46
CA LYS A 178 -15.50 -2.40 5.25
C LYS A 178 -14.43 -1.67 4.42
N PRO A 179 -14.82 -0.77 3.50
CA PRO A 179 -13.87 0.12 2.85
C PRO A 179 -13.29 1.09 3.88
N TYR A 180 -11.97 1.27 3.86
CA TYR A 180 -11.26 2.18 4.76
C TYR A 180 -11.24 3.57 4.11
N ARG A 181 -12.36 4.29 4.29
CA ARG A 181 -12.55 5.68 3.87
C ARG A 181 -12.46 6.59 5.08
#